data_AF-A0A2T3JS05-F1
#
_entry.id   AF-A0A2T3JS05-F1
#
_cell.length_a   1.000
_cell.length_b   1.000
_cell.length_c   1.000
_cell.angle_alpha   90.00
_cell.angle_beta   90.00
_cell.angle_gamma   90.00
#
_symmetry.space_group_name_H-M   'P 1'
#
loop_
_entity.id
_entity.type
_entity.pdbx_description
1 polymer ?
#
loop_
_entity_poly.entity_id
_entity_poly.type
_entity_poly.pdbx_seq_one_letter_code
_entity_poly.pdbx_strand_id
1 'polypeptide(L)' 'MTYKAADLNYHGENCGVHNWITDGGQSFYWHPDWLHIAEDATGLHEKHEIEVENGGEITKGHAVHAILKRLNEMLSNDHA' A
#
# COMPACT_ATOMS: atom_id res chain seq x y z
N MET A 1 16.21 7.99 0.63
CA MET A 1 15.79 6.85 1.47
C MET A 1 14.84 5.97 0.66
N THR A 2 14.70 4.69 0.97
CA THR A 2 13.78 3.77 0.28
C THR A 2 12.97 3.03 1.32
N TYR A 3 11.64 3.02 1.18
CA TYR A 3 10.78 2.22 2.06
C TYR A 3 10.99 0.75 1.75
N LYS A 4 11.14 -0.06 2.80
CA LYS A 4 11.23 -1.51 2.75
C LYS A 4 10.07 -2.13 3.50
N ALA A 5 9.85 -3.44 3.31
CA ALA A 5 8.85 -4.18 4.07
C ALA A 5 9.05 -4.07 5.60
N ALA A 6 10.28 -3.82 6.06
CA ALA A 6 10.59 -3.58 7.47
C ALA A 6 10.01 -2.26 8.02
N ASP A 7 9.81 -1.26 7.16
CA ASP A 7 9.18 0.02 7.51
C ASP A 7 7.65 -0.07 7.52
N LEU A 8 7.10 -1.19 7.05
CA LEU A 8 5.67 -1.45 6.95
C LEU A 8 5.25 -2.39 8.09
N ASN A 9 4.60 -1.83 9.10
CA ASN A 9 4.09 -2.61 10.25
C ASN A 9 2.74 -3.21 9.89
N TYR A 10 2.65 -4.54 9.95
CA TYR A 10 1.38 -5.22 9.74
C TYR A 10 0.48 -5.07 10.98
N HIS A 11 -0.66 -4.41 10.81
CA HIS A 11 -1.58 -4.09 11.90
C HIS A 11 -2.74 -5.11 12.04
N GLY A 12 -2.89 -6.01 11.06
CA GLY A 12 -3.83 -7.13 11.13
C GLY A 12 -4.70 -7.25 9.89
N GLU A 13 -5.74 -8.06 10.00
CA GLU A 13 -6.72 -8.33 8.95
C GLU A 13 -8.12 -8.16 9.55
N ASN A 14 -9.00 -7.47 8.84
CA ASN A 14 -10.40 -7.34 9.21
C ASN A 14 -11.28 -7.57 7.98
N CYS A 15 -12.15 -8.57 8.03
CA CYS A 15 -13.05 -8.94 6.92
C CYS A 15 -12.34 -9.10 5.56
N GLY A 16 -11.13 -9.70 5.55
CA GLY A 16 -10.33 -9.85 4.32
C GLY A 16 -9.58 -8.60 3.86
N VAL A 17 -9.76 -7.47 4.55
CA VAL A 17 -8.97 -6.25 4.36
C VAL A 17 -7.78 -6.30 5.30
N HIS A 18 -6.59 -6.37 4.72
CA HIS A 18 -5.34 -6.32 5.45
C HIS A 18 -4.96 -4.87 5.72
N ASN A 19 -4.58 -4.57 6.96
CA ASN A 19 -4.15 -3.26 7.39
C ASN A 19 -2.64 -3.26 7.65
N TRP A 20 -1.93 -2.30 7.07
CA TRP A 20 -0.55 -1.99 7.40
C TRP A 20 -0.41 -0.53 7.75
N ILE A 21 0.57 -0.20 8.58
CA ILE A 21 0.90 1.16 8.98
C ILE A 21 2.39 1.40 8.83
N THR A 22 2.80 2.52 8.24
CA THR A 22 4.22 2.90 8.22
C THR A 22 4.60 3.59 9.52
N ASP A 23 5.91 3.65 9.81
CA ASP A 23 6.43 4.44 10.95
C ASP A 23 5.99 5.92 10.90
N GLY A 24 5.82 6.46 9.69
CA GLY A 24 5.28 7.81 9.46
C GLY A 24 3.78 7.97 9.73
N GLY A 25 3.07 6.92 10.16
CA GLY A 25 1.65 6.98 10.50
C GLY A 25 0.67 6.82 9.33
N GLN A 26 1.14 6.55 8.10
CA GLN A 26 0.23 6.26 6.98
C GLN A 26 -0.36 4.85 7.14
N SER A 27 -1.67 4.76 6.95
CA SER A 27 -2.40 3.49 7.00
C SER A 27 -2.68 2.98 5.58
N PHE A 28 -2.56 1.67 5.37
CA PHE A 28 -2.69 1.00 4.08
C PHE A 28 -3.67 -0.14 4.25
N TYR A 29 -4.76 -0.09 3.50
CA TYR A 29 -5.79 -1.11 3.49
C TYR A 29 -5.75 -1.83 2.16
N TRP A 30 -5.40 -3.10 2.16
CA TRP A 30 -5.42 -3.92 0.95
C TRP A 30 -6.49 -4.98 1.04
N HIS A 31 -7.18 -5.17 -0.07
CA HIS A 31 -8.06 -6.27 -0.34
C HIS A 31 -7.60 -6.95 -1.64
N PRO A 32 -7.83 -8.25 -1.83
CA PRO A 32 -7.56 -8.92 -3.11
C PRO A 32 -8.31 -8.31 -4.31
N ASP A 33 -9.27 -7.43 -4.08
CA ASP A 33 -10.05 -6.74 -5.11
C ASP A 33 -9.59 -5.28 -5.31
N TRP A 34 -9.01 -4.64 -4.29
CA TRP A 34 -8.65 -3.22 -4.33
C TRP A 34 -7.54 -2.87 -3.33
N LEU A 35 -6.73 -1.86 -3.63
CA LEU A 35 -5.77 -1.28 -2.70
C LEU A 35 -6.22 0.15 -2.35
N HIS A 36 -6.40 0.43 -1.06
CA HIS A 36 -6.67 1.76 -0.55
C HIS A 36 -5.52 2.23 0.32
N ILE A 37 -4.92 3.33 -0.09
CA ILE A 37 -3.84 3.97 0.64
C ILE A 37 -4.44 5.18 1.32
N ALA A 38 -4.52 5.14 2.65
CA ALA A 38 -4.96 6.30 3.43
C ALA A 38 -3.79 7.29 3.53
N GLU A 39 -3.55 8.02 2.44
CA GLU A 39 -2.66 9.19 2.45
C GLU A 39 -3.37 10.37 3.14
N ASP A 40 -3.30 10.43 4.47
CA ASP A 40 -3.86 11.56 5.24
C ASP A 40 -3.10 12.88 4.99
N ALA A 41 -1.86 12.82 4.48
CA ALA A 41 -1.02 13.99 4.25
C ALA A 41 -1.28 14.72 2.92
N THR A 42 -1.89 14.07 1.91
CA THR A 42 -2.07 14.65 0.56
C THR A 42 -3.54 14.84 0.17
N GLY A 43 -4.49 14.29 0.94
CA GLY A 43 -5.94 14.42 0.69
C GLY A 43 -6.46 13.62 -0.51
N LEU A 44 -5.62 12.80 -1.15
CA LEU A 44 -5.98 11.99 -2.31
C LEU A 44 -6.43 10.59 -1.86
N HIS A 45 -7.74 10.37 -1.88
CA HIS A 45 -8.36 9.07 -1.69
C HIS A 45 -8.44 8.30 -3.02
N GLU A 46 -7.30 8.00 -3.63
CA GLU A 46 -7.32 7.14 -4.82
C GLU A 46 -7.41 5.67 -4.40
N LYS A 47 -8.50 5.02 -4.81
CA LYS A 47 -8.62 3.57 -4.78
C LYS A 47 -7.95 3.06 -6.04
N HIS A 48 -6.83 2.36 -5.90
CA HIS A 48 -6.16 1.77 -7.04
C HIS A 48 -6.71 0.35 -7.24
N GLU A 49 -7.30 0.14 -8.42
CA GLU A 49 -7.59 -1.20 -8.91
C GLU A 49 -6.26 -1.92 -9.14
N ILE A 50 -6.17 -3.15 -8.62
CA ILE A 50 -4.92 -3.90 -8.68
C ILE A 50 -4.93 -4.66 -10.01
N GLU A 51 -4.13 -4.22 -10.97
CA GLU A 51 -3.94 -4.96 -12.21
C GLU A 51 -3.22 -6.28 -11.92
N VAL A 52 -3.97 -7.39 -11.97
CA VAL A 52 -3.40 -8.74 -11.98
C VAL A 52 -3.31 -9.22 -13.42
N GLU A 53 -2.08 -9.36 -13.88
CA GLU A 53 -1.81 -10.01 -15.16
C GLU A 53 -2.35 -11.45 -15.07
N ASN A 54 -3.35 -11.78 -15.90
CA ASN A 54 -3.99 -13.10 -16.01
C ASN A 54 -4.88 -13.58 -14.85
N GLY A 55 -5.52 -12.69 -14.07
CA GLY A 55 -6.53 -13.11 -13.09
C GLY A 55 -6.00 -14.10 -12.03
N GLY A 56 -4.69 -14.05 -11.79
CA GLY A 56 -4.06 -14.82 -10.71
C GLY A 56 -4.51 -14.34 -9.34
N GLU A 57 -4.37 -15.19 -8.33
CA GLU A 57 -4.68 -14.81 -6.95
C GLU A 57 -3.78 -13.63 -6.52
N ILE A 58 -4.40 -12.48 -6.24
CA ILE A 58 -3.67 -11.37 -5.64
C ILE A 58 -3.28 -11.79 -4.23
N THR A 59 -1.99 -11.98 -4.02
CA THR A 59 -1.46 -12.36 -2.70
C THR A 59 -1.02 -11.13 -1.92
N LYS A 60 -0.89 -11.29 -0.60
CA LYS A 60 -0.32 -10.27 0.29
C LYS A 60 1.07 -9.79 -0.20
N GLY A 61 1.83 -10.64 -0.89
CA GLY A 61 3.13 -10.26 -1.46
C GLY A 61 3.02 -9.22 -2.58
N HIS A 62 1.99 -9.32 -3.42
CA HIS A 62 1.69 -8.29 -4.43
C HIS A 62 1.25 -6.98 -3.78
N ALA A 63 0.43 -7.06 -2.74
CA ALA A 63 0.00 -5.90 -1.96
C ALA A 63 1.19 -5.11 -1.40
N VAL A 64 2.08 -5.80 -0.69
CA VAL A 64 3.25 -5.20 -0.07
C VAL A 64 4.16 -4.60 -1.13
N HIS A 65 4.39 -5.27 -2.26
CA HIS A 65 5.15 -4.68 -3.36
C HIS A 65 4.51 -3.42 -3.94
N ALA A 66 3.19 -3.41 -4.15
CA ALA A 66 2.48 -2.24 -4.65
C ALA A 66 2.56 -1.05 -3.68
N ILE A 67 2.35 -1.31 -2.39
CA ILE A 67 2.48 -0.31 -1.31
C ILE A 67 3.91 0.25 -1.29
N LEU A 68 4.93 -0.62 -1.28
CA LEU A 68 6.33 -0.20 -1.27
C LEU A 68 6.71 0.58 -2.52
N LYS A 69 6.25 0.16 -3.70
CA LYS A 69 6.50 0.88 -4.96
C LYS A 69 5.95 2.30 -4.87
N ARG A 70 4.67 2.45 -4.50
CA ARG A 70 4.01 3.76 -4.35
C ARG A 70 4.73 4.64 -3.34
N LEU A 71 5.07 4.10 -2.18
CA LEU A 71 5.82 4.77 -1.14
C LEU A 71 7.19 5.28 -1.63
N ASN A 72 7.90 4.47 -2.42
CA ASN A 72 9.18 4.86 -3.02
C ASN A 72 9.02 5.91 -4.14
N GLU A 73 7.94 5.83 -4.93
CA GLU A 73 7.60 6.85 -5.94
C GLU A 73 7.29 8.20 -5.28
N MET A 74 6.51 8.20 -4.19
CA MET A 74 6.24 9.41 -3.40
C MET A 74 7.52 10.03 -2.84
N LEU A 75 8.38 9.23 -2.21
CA LEU A 75 9.69 9.68 -1.71
C LEU A 75 10.57 10.29 -2.81
N SER A 76 10.46 9.79 -4.03
CA SER A 76 11.22 10.32 -5.17
C SER A 76 10.61 11.60 -5.74
N ASN A 77 9.28 11.76 -5.64
CA ASN A 77 8.55 12.92 -6.16
C ASN A 77 8.48 14.11 -5.19
N ASP A 78 8.72 13.90 -3.89
CA ASP A 78 8.84 14.96 -2.87
C ASP A 78 10.08 15.87 -3.08
N HIS A 79 10.95 15.54 -4.03
CA HIS A 79 12.18 16.26 -4.35
C HIS A 79 12.13 17.10 -5.65
N ALA A 80 10.94 17.49 -6.13
CA ALA A 80 10.76 18.33 -7.32
C ALA A 80 10.32 19.77 -7.00
#